data_AF-A0A3C1PMX9-F1
#
_entry.id   AF-A0A3C1PMX9-F1
#
_cell.length_a   1.000
_cell.length_b   1.000
_cell.length_c   1.000
_cell.angle_alpha   90.00
_cell.angle_beta   90.00
_cell.angle_gamma   90.00
#
_symmetry.space_group_name_H-M   'P 1'
#
loop_
_entity.id
_entity.type
_entity.pdbx_description
1 polymer ?
#
loop_
_entity_poly.entity_id
_entity_poly.type
_entity_poly.pdbx_seq_one_letter_code
_entity_poly.pdbx_strand_id
1 'polypeptide(L)'
;EDTRKFSAHHEIIRKYYTIPDTTNPTGVIDYLNKCQVLNYEVYRASIESINRLLWDKASGIALWKSNSAWPSITWQIYDWYLQAHAGFYGTKKAGESIHIQMNRDNNEVVVLNTMHKKIA
;
A
#
# COMPACT_ATOMS: atom_id res chain seq x y z
N GLU A 1 -23.37 12.71 -5.48
CA GLU A 1 -21.92 12.78 -5.24
C GLU A 1 -21.35 11.36 -5.14
N ASP A 2 -20.17 11.13 -5.69
CA ASP A 2 -19.51 9.81 -5.67
C ASP A 2 -18.77 9.58 -4.35
N THR A 3 -19.38 8.80 -3.45
CA THR A 3 -18.83 8.48 -2.13
C THR A 3 -17.87 7.29 -2.13
N ARG A 4 -17.66 6.62 -3.28
CA ARG A 4 -16.81 5.42 -3.38
C ARG A 4 -15.38 5.68 -2.93
N LYS A 5 -14.92 6.93 -3.06
CA LYS A 5 -13.60 7.40 -2.58
C LYS A 5 -13.37 7.12 -1.08
N PHE A 6 -14.43 7.05 -0.29
CA PHE A 6 -14.36 6.82 1.15
C PHE A 6 -14.90 5.44 1.57
N SER A 7 -15.77 4.81 0.76
CA SER A 7 -16.33 3.49 1.09
C SER A 7 -15.51 2.30 0.58
N ALA A 8 -14.67 2.48 -0.46
CA ALA A 8 -13.95 1.37 -1.10
C ALA A 8 -13.08 0.57 -0.13
N HIS A 9 -12.39 1.23 0.80
CA HIS A 9 -11.55 0.56 1.80
C HIS A 9 -12.38 -0.36 2.70
N HIS A 10 -13.50 0.15 3.21
CA HIS A 10 -14.46 -0.60 4.02
C HIS A 10 -15.09 -1.77 3.24
N GLU A 11 -15.47 -1.54 1.98
CA GLU A 11 -16.06 -2.56 1.09
C GLU A 11 -15.09 -3.71 0.83
N ILE A 12 -13.80 -3.42 0.57
CA ILE A 12 -12.76 -4.44 0.38
C ILE A 12 -12.60 -5.27 1.65
N ILE A 13 -12.53 -4.64 2.83
CA ILE A 13 -12.44 -5.38 4.09
C ILE A 13 -13.64 -6.30 4.28
N ARG A 14 -14.87 -5.83 4.06
CA ARG A 14 -16.07 -6.67 4.19
C ARG A 14 -16.09 -7.83 3.20
N LYS A 15 -15.63 -7.60 1.97
CA LYS A 15 -15.64 -8.60 0.91
C LYS A 15 -14.62 -9.71 1.14
N TYR A 16 -13.42 -9.39 1.65
CA TYR A 16 -12.31 -10.34 1.72
C TYR A 16 -11.89 -10.74 3.15
N TYR A 17 -12.24 -9.97 4.18
CA TYR A 17 -11.73 -10.12 5.56
C TYR A 17 -12.83 -10.15 6.64
N THR A 18 -14.05 -10.55 6.24
CA THR A 18 -15.28 -10.63 7.05
C THR A 18 -15.92 -9.29 7.42
N ILE A 19 -17.20 -9.34 7.79
CA ILE A 19 -17.92 -8.16 8.30
C ILE A 19 -17.28 -7.75 9.64
N PRO A 20 -16.81 -6.50 9.78
CA PRO A 20 -16.22 -6.02 11.02
C PRO A 20 -17.27 -5.90 12.12
N ASP A 21 -16.96 -6.36 13.32
CA ASP A 21 -17.74 -6.06 14.52
C ASP A 21 -17.20 -4.76 15.14
N THR A 22 -17.90 -3.64 14.95
CA THR A 22 -17.48 -2.35 15.54
C THR A 22 -18.26 -2.01 16.80
N THR A 23 -18.98 -2.96 17.40
CA THR A 23 -19.82 -2.71 18.57
C THR A 23 -19.05 -2.75 19.89
N ASN A 24 -17.86 -3.36 19.90
CA ASN A 24 -16.99 -3.45 21.06
C ASN A 24 -15.53 -3.08 20.72
N PRO A 25 -14.71 -2.73 21.73
CA PRO A 25 -13.33 -2.31 21.50
C PRO A 25 -12.47 -3.35 20.76
N THR A 26 -12.63 -4.63 21.08
CA THR A 26 -11.84 -5.71 20.47
C THR A 26 -12.09 -5.81 18.96
N GLY A 27 -13.34 -5.75 18.55
CA GLY A 27 -13.71 -5.80 17.14
C GLY A 27 -13.31 -4.53 16.37
N VAL A 28 -13.31 -3.36 17.02
CA VAL A 28 -12.72 -2.13 16.45
C VAL A 28 -11.22 -2.30 16.19
N ILE A 29 -10.46 -2.85 17.14
CA ILE A 29 -9.02 -3.09 16.97
C ILE A 29 -8.75 -4.11 15.85
N ASP A 30 -9.53 -5.19 15.79
CA ASP A 30 -9.45 -6.17 14.69
C ASP A 30 -9.70 -5.51 13.31
N TYR A 31 -10.71 -4.66 13.22
CA TYR A 31 -11.00 -3.89 12.01
C TYR A 31 -9.81 -3.00 11.60
N LEU A 32 -9.25 -2.25 12.54
CA LEU A 32 -8.09 -1.38 12.28
C LEU A 32 -6.86 -2.18 11.83
N ASN A 33 -6.60 -3.34 12.44
CA ASN A 33 -5.50 -4.22 12.03
C ASN A 33 -5.68 -4.73 10.59
N LYS A 34 -6.88 -5.15 10.22
CA LYS A 34 -7.22 -5.54 8.83
C LYS A 34 -7.03 -4.37 7.86
N CYS A 35 -7.43 -3.17 8.27
CA CYS A 35 -7.20 -1.97 7.46
C CYS A 35 -5.71 -1.70 7.22
N GLN A 36 -4.84 -1.95 8.22
CA GLN A 36 -3.41 -1.81 8.06
C GLN A 36 -2.81 -2.87 7.14
N VAL A 37 -3.27 -4.12 7.20
CA VAL A 37 -2.87 -5.16 6.23
C VAL A 37 -3.21 -4.74 4.80
N LEU A 38 -4.42 -4.22 4.58
CA LEU A 38 -4.83 -3.72 3.27
C LEU A 38 -3.99 -2.52 2.83
N ASN A 39 -3.67 -1.58 3.74
CA ASN A 39 -2.78 -0.46 3.44
C ASN A 39 -1.42 -0.96 2.97
N TYR A 40 -0.80 -1.91 3.69
CA TYR A 40 0.48 -2.47 3.27
C TYR A 40 0.43 -3.00 1.84
N GLU A 41 -0.59 -3.82 1.54
CA GLU A 41 -0.74 -4.49 0.26
C GLU A 41 -0.99 -3.50 -0.88
N VAL A 42 -1.92 -2.55 -0.71
CA VAL A 42 -2.29 -1.58 -1.75
C VAL A 42 -1.12 -0.64 -2.08
N TYR A 43 -0.43 -0.10 -1.06
CA TYR A 43 0.71 0.79 -1.31
C TYR A 43 1.88 0.03 -1.95
N ARG A 44 2.15 -1.20 -1.50
CA ARG A 44 3.19 -2.05 -2.10
C ARG A 44 2.85 -2.37 -3.56
N ALA A 45 1.66 -2.90 -3.83
CA ALA A 45 1.21 -3.29 -5.16
C ALA A 45 1.18 -2.10 -6.13
N SER A 46 0.80 -0.91 -5.66
CA SER A 46 0.82 0.32 -6.47
C SER A 46 2.21 0.61 -7.03
N ILE A 47 3.25 0.50 -6.19
CA ILE A 47 4.63 0.72 -6.63
C ILE A 47 5.15 -0.46 -7.45
N GLU A 48 4.91 -1.71 -7.02
CA GLU A 48 5.34 -2.91 -7.76
C GLU A 48 4.75 -2.95 -9.19
N SER A 49 3.52 -2.47 -9.37
CA SER A 49 2.85 -2.39 -10.68
C SER A 49 3.51 -1.40 -11.65
N ILE A 50 4.21 -0.38 -11.12
CA ILE A 50 5.00 0.57 -11.89
C ILE A 50 6.43 0.05 -12.07
N ASN A 51 6.99 -0.60 -11.04
CA ASN A 51 8.31 -1.22 -11.07
C ASN A 51 8.50 -2.17 -12.25
N ARG A 52 7.48 -2.97 -12.59
CA ARG A 52 7.53 -3.89 -13.75
C ARG A 52 7.64 -3.17 -15.10
N LEU A 53 7.26 -1.90 -15.15
CA LEU A 53 7.27 -1.05 -16.34
C LEU A 53 8.45 -0.09 -16.34
N LEU A 54 9.27 -0.08 -15.29
CA LEU A 54 10.44 0.78 -15.21
C LEU A 54 11.38 0.49 -16.38
N TRP A 55 11.94 1.56 -16.93
CA TRP A 55 12.92 1.52 -18.03
C TRP A 55 12.36 1.16 -19.42
N ASP A 56 11.06 0.86 -19.52
CA ASP A 56 10.36 0.62 -20.79
C ASP A 56 9.21 1.63 -20.99
N LYS A 57 8.22 1.61 -20.08
CA LYS A 57 6.97 2.38 -20.22
C LYS A 57 6.71 3.37 -19.09
N ALA A 58 7.44 3.26 -17.99
CA ALA A 58 7.31 4.17 -16.84
C ALA A 58 8.70 4.54 -16.30
N SER A 59 8.78 5.71 -15.66
CA SER A 59 10.01 6.20 -15.02
C SER A 59 9.88 6.37 -13.50
N GLY A 60 8.69 6.12 -12.94
CA GLY A 60 8.44 6.23 -11.51
C GLY A 60 6.97 6.54 -11.18
N ILE A 61 6.68 6.64 -9.88
CA ILE A 61 5.37 6.98 -9.34
C ILE A 61 5.51 7.99 -8.20
N ALA A 62 4.61 8.97 -8.17
CA ALA A 62 4.39 9.83 -7.02
C ALA A 62 3.12 9.36 -6.30
N LEU A 63 3.27 8.87 -5.06
CA LEU A 63 2.13 8.43 -4.26
C LEU A 63 1.27 9.62 -3.80
N TRP A 64 -0.05 9.46 -3.86
CA TRP A 64 -1.00 10.34 -3.18
C TRP A 64 -1.46 9.71 -1.86
N LYS A 65 -1.05 10.24 -0.71
CA LYS A 65 0.04 11.22 -0.49
C LYS A 65 1.00 10.68 0.57
N SER A 66 2.15 11.33 0.70
CA SER A 66 3.14 10.98 1.74
C SER A 66 2.53 11.13 3.13
N ASN A 67 1.94 12.30 3.42
CA ASN A 67 1.44 12.66 4.74
C ASN A 67 0.31 13.69 4.68
N SER A 68 -0.35 13.88 5.82
CA SER A 68 -1.33 14.95 6.00
C SER A 68 -0.75 16.15 6.75
N ALA A 69 -1.34 17.32 6.51
CA ALA A 69 -1.01 18.59 7.16
C ALA A 69 -1.83 18.84 8.45
N TRP A 70 -2.56 17.82 8.91
CA TRP A 70 -3.32 17.79 10.17
C TRP A 70 -3.66 16.32 10.50
N PRO A 71 -4.08 15.99 11.73
CA PRO A 71 -4.57 14.66 12.08
C PRO A 71 -5.65 14.16 11.11
N SER A 72 -5.30 13.18 10.29
CA SER A 72 -6.13 12.65 9.21
C SER A 72 -6.14 11.12 9.27
N ILE A 73 -7.13 10.51 8.61
CA ILE A 73 -7.27 9.06 8.47
C ILE A 73 -7.20 8.60 7.01
N THR A 74 -6.96 9.51 6.05
CA THR A 74 -7.02 9.21 4.61
C THR A 74 -5.70 9.46 3.89
N TRP A 75 -5.42 8.58 2.93
CA TRP A 75 -4.40 8.72 1.88
C TRP A 75 -3.02 9.13 2.38
N GLN A 76 -2.49 8.49 3.43
CA GLN A 76 -1.18 8.84 3.99
C GLN A 76 -0.41 7.59 4.38
N ILE A 77 0.92 7.63 4.24
CA ILE A 77 1.80 6.53 4.67
C ILE A 77 2.36 6.77 6.08
N TYR A 78 2.49 8.03 6.51
CA TYR A 78 2.71 8.42 7.90
C TYR A 78 1.79 9.58 8.28
N ASP A 79 1.45 9.68 9.55
CA ASP A 79 0.50 10.68 10.05
C ASP A 79 1.15 12.03 10.42
N TRP A 80 0.33 12.94 10.93
CA TRP A 80 0.75 14.27 11.41
C TRP A 80 1.78 14.22 12.54
N TYR A 81 1.79 13.15 13.34
CA TYR A 81 2.73 12.92 14.43
C TYR A 81 3.98 12.14 13.98
N LEU A 82 4.17 11.98 12.66
CA LEU A 82 5.25 11.22 12.04
C LEU A 82 5.23 9.72 12.40
N GLN A 83 4.08 9.19 12.81
CA GLN A 83 3.91 7.77 13.05
C GLN A 83 3.68 7.05 11.73
N ALA A 84 4.56 6.08 11.43
CA ALA A 84 4.47 5.27 10.23
C ALA A 84 3.33 4.25 10.33
N HIS A 85 2.50 4.19 9.29
CA HIS A 85 1.47 3.16 9.15
C HIS A 85 1.99 1.99 8.31
N ALA A 86 1.20 0.93 8.19
CA ALA A 86 1.58 -0.23 7.39
C ALA A 86 1.85 0.12 5.91
N GLY A 87 1.18 1.15 5.37
CA GLY A 87 1.45 1.68 4.03
C GLY A 87 2.87 2.22 3.82
N PHE A 88 3.48 2.80 4.86
CA PHE A 88 4.89 3.21 4.82
C PHE A 88 5.81 2.00 4.66
N TYR A 89 5.55 0.92 5.40
CA TYR A 89 6.34 -0.30 5.31
C TYR A 89 6.11 -1.03 3.97
N GLY A 90 4.91 -0.96 3.40
CA GLY A 90 4.62 -1.47 2.05
C GLY A 90 5.38 -0.69 0.97
N THR A 91 5.38 0.64 1.08
CA THR A 91 6.17 1.54 0.22
C THR A 91 7.65 1.28 0.34
N LYS A 92 8.15 1.15 1.57
CA LYS A 92 9.56 0.84 1.86
C LYS A 92 9.98 -0.51 1.28
N LYS A 93 9.10 -1.52 1.35
CA LYS A 93 9.35 -2.85 0.77
C LYS A 93 9.43 -2.77 -0.76
N ALA A 94 8.45 -2.15 -1.42
CA ALA A 94 8.44 -2.01 -2.87
C ALA A 94 9.55 -1.11 -3.42
N GLY A 95 10.10 -0.22 -2.58
CA GLY A 95 11.20 0.67 -2.89
C GLY A 95 12.60 0.13 -2.55
N GLU A 96 12.74 -1.16 -2.25
CA GLU A 96 14.06 -1.77 -2.06
C GLU A 96 14.92 -1.62 -3.33
N SER A 97 16.22 -1.34 -3.17
CA SER A 97 17.10 -1.14 -4.32
C SER A 97 17.25 -2.41 -5.16
N ILE A 98 17.24 -3.57 -4.50
CA ILE A 98 17.14 -4.90 -5.10
C ILE A 98 15.90 -5.54 -4.54
N HIS A 99 14.91 -5.73 -5.40
CA HIS A 99 13.56 -6.06 -4.96
C HIS A 99 12.98 -7.21 -5.77
N ILE A 100 12.46 -8.23 -5.08
CA ILE A 100 11.70 -9.31 -5.69
C ILE A 100 10.22 -9.02 -5.51
N GLN A 101 9.46 -9.15 -6.59
CA GLN A 101 8.02 -8.89 -6.60
C GLN A 101 7.29 -9.87 -7.53
N MET A 102 6.01 -10.09 -7.25
CA MET A 102 5.16 -10.96 -8.07
C MET A 102 4.17 -10.10 -8.86
N ASN A 103 4.20 -10.22 -10.19
CA ASN A 103 3.20 -9.62 -11.05
C ASN A 103 1.88 -10.40 -10.92
N ARG A 104 0.86 -9.76 -10.35
CA ARG A 104 -0.46 -10.37 -10.15
C ARG A 104 -1.24 -10.59 -11.45
N ASP A 105 -0.90 -9.91 -12.55
CA ASP A 105 -1.60 -10.05 -13.83
C ASP A 105 -1.33 -11.40 -14.50
N ASN A 106 -0.09 -11.89 -14.42
CA ASN A 106 0.37 -13.10 -15.10
C ASN A 106 1.08 -14.12 -14.17
N ASN A 107 1.13 -13.83 -12.86
CA ASN A 107 1.80 -14.63 -11.83
C ASN A 107 3.32 -14.80 -12.02
N GLU A 108 3.97 -13.95 -12.80
CA GLU A 108 5.43 -13.97 -12.94
C GLU A 108 6.12 -13.38 -11.71
N VAL A 109 7.26 -13.95 -11.35
CA VAL A 109 8.14 -13.40 -10.32
C VAL A 109 9.29 -12.67 -11.01
N VAL A 110 9.48 -11.40 -10.66
CA VAL A 110 10.51 -10.55 -11.24
C VAL A 110 11.43 -10.00 -10.15
N VAL A 111 12.70 -9.81 -10.51
CA VAL A 111 13.69 -9.16 -9.66
C VAL A 111 14.08 -7.84 -10.32
N LEU A 112 13.88 -6.74 -9.60
CA LEU A 112 14.24 -5.40 -10.01
C LEU A 112 15.58 -5.00 -9.36
N ASN A 113 16.47 -4.44 -10.17
CA ASN A 113 17.66 -3.75 -9.70
C ASN A 113 17.60 -2.27 -10.10
N THR A 114 17.46 -1.38 -9.12
CA THR A 114 17.45 0.07 -9.33
C THR A 114 18.80 0.73 -9.07
N MET A 115 19.83 -0.05 -8.78
CA MET A 115 21.19 0.46 -8.64
C MET A 115 21.89 0.58 -10.00
N HIS A 116 22.77 1.57 -10.14
CA HIS A 116 23.65 1.73 -11.30
C HIS A 116 24.84 0.75 -11.33
N LYS A 117 24.69 -0.45 -10.77
CA LYS A 117 25.71 -1.51 -10.80
C LYS A 117 25.08 -2.87 -11.04
N LYS A 118 25.76 -3.71 -11.83
CA LYS A 118 25.42 -5.12 -11.96
C LYS A 118 25.74 -5.84 -10.64
N ILE A 119 24.87 -6.74 -10.22
CA ILE A 119 25.11 -7.65 -9.09
C ILE A 119 25.59 -8.98 -9.66
N ALA A 120 26.61 -9.56 -9.00
CA ALA A 120 27.21 -10.84 -9.35
C ALA A 120 26.31 -12.01 -8.94
#